data_AF-A0A660WWB3-F1
#
_entry.id   AF-A0A660WWB3-F1
#
_cell.length_a   1.000
_cell.length_b   1.000
_cell.length_c   1.000
_cell.angle_alpha   90.00
_cell.angle_beta   90.00
_cell.angle_gamma   90.00
#
_symmetry.space_group_name_H-M   'P 1'
#
loop_
_entity.id
_entity.type
_entity.pdbx_description
1 polymer ?
#
loop_
_entity_poly.entity_id
_entity_poly.type
_entity_poly.pdbx_seq_one_letter_code
_entity_poly.pdbx_strand_id
1 'polypeptide(L)'
;MKISKLAAYKKKELRSQLIEVVEKLGYTVIVDKGDFSNGSCKVYDDRRVVINKFLPVDVHIEFLLNFLKSCDLEGIYILPSIRKLIEEHDR
;
A
#
# COMPACT_ATOMS: atom_id res chain seq x y z
N MET A 1 24.11 12.16 -5.48
CA MET A 1 22.80 12.48 -6.10
C MET A 1 22.16 11.36 -6.94
N LYS A 2 22.90 10.46 -7.60
CA LYS A 2 22.30 9.37 -8.43
C LYS A 2 21.77 8.17 -7.63
N ILE A 3 22.48 7.76 -6.57
CA ILE A 3 22.13 6.56 -5.77
C ILE A 3 20.81 6.74 -5.00
N SER A 4 20.57 7.93 -4.42
CA SER A 4 19.34 8.23 -3.65
C SER A 4 18.07 8.18 -4.50
N LYS A 5 18.15 8.55 -5.79
CA LYS A 5 17.01 8.54 -6.71
C LYS A 5 16.55 7.12 -7.05
N LEU A 6 17.48 6.16 -7.16
CA LEU A 6 17.17 4.76 -7.44
C LEU A 6 16.41 4.10 -6.27
N ALA A 7 16.82 4.39 -5.03
CA ALA A 7 16.12 3.89 -3.84
C ALA A 7 14.69 4.44 -3.75
N ALA A 8 14.48 5.72 -4.02
CA ALA A 8 13.15 6.34 -4.05
C ALA A 8 12.26 5.74 -5.15
N TYR A 9 12.82 5.42 -6.33
CA TYR A 9 12.09 4.74 -7.40
C TYR A 9 11.62 3.35 -6.97
N LYS A 10 12.51 2.55 -6.38
CA LYS A 10 12.18 1.21 -5.85
C LYS A 10 11.04 1.24 -4.83
N LYS A 11 11.02 2.24 -3.94
CA LYS A 11 9.91 2.41 -2.97
C LYS A 11 8.59 2.73 -3.65
N LYS A 12 8.59 3.59 -4.67
CA LYS A 12 7.38 3.91 -5.44
C LYS A 12 6.83 2.69 -6.20
N GLU A 13 7.74 1.92 -6.78
CA GLU A 13 7.42 0.66 -7.45
C GLU A 13 6.77 -0.33 -6.48
N LEU A 14 7.40 -0.57 -5.32
CA LEU A 14 6.86 -1.44 -4.28
C LEU A 14 5.46 -0.97 -3.84
N ARG A 15 5.28 0.33 -3.60
CA ARG A 15 3.96 0.89 -3.29
C ARG A 15 2.93 0.56 -4.37
N SER A 16 3.29 0.69 -5.65
CA SER A 16 2.39 0.39 -6.76
C SER A 16 1.97 -1.08 -6.77
N GLN A 17 2.94 -1.98 -6.56
CA GLN A 17 2.68 -3.42 -6.52
C GLN A 17 1.78 -3.81 -5.34
N LEU A 18 1.93 -3.16 -4.17
CA LEU A 18 1.03 -3.37 -3.04
C LEU A 18 -0.39 -2.85 -3.32
N ILE A 19 -0.52 -1.70 -4.00
CA ILE A 19 -1.83 -1.18 -4.44
C ILE A 19 -2.53 -2.16 -5.38
N GLU A 20 -1.81 -2.73 -6.34
CA GLU A 20 -2.37 -3.74 -7.26
C GLU A 20 -2.91 -4.97 -6.50
N VAL A 21 -2.25 -5.39 -5.42
CA VAL A 21 -2.77 -6.49 -4.58
C VAL A 21 -4.07 -6.08 -3.90
N VAL A 22 -4.13 -4.86 -3.35
CA VAL A 22 -5.36 -4.32 -2.74
C VAL A 22 -6.51 -4.26 -3.76
N GLU A 23 -6.24 -3.85 -4.99
CA GLU A 23 -7.23 -3.78 -6.06
C GLU A 23 -7.72 -5.18 -6.49
N LYS A 24 -6.83 -6.18 -6.52
CA LYS A 24 -7.21 -7.59 -6.78
C LYS A 24 -8.14 -8.17 -5.72
N LEU A 25 -8.12 -7.63 -4.49
CA LEU A 25 -9.07 -7.98 -3.43
C LEU A 25 -10.43 -7.27 -3.57
N GLY A 26 -10.62 -6.48 -4.64
CA GLY A 26 -11.85 -5.76 -4.93
C GLY A 26 -11.98 -4.42 -4.19
N TYR A 27 -10.87 -3.85 -3.70
CA TYR A 27 -10.87 -2.51 -3.13
C TYR A 27 -10.58 -1.46 -4.22
N THR A 28 -11.14 -0.27 -4.06
CA THR A 28 -10.74 0.89 -4.86
C THR A 28 -9.71 1.71 -4.09
N VAL A 29 -8.53 1.95 -4.68
CA VAL A 29 -7.48 2.76 -4.05
C VAL A 29 -7.49 4.18 -4.60
N ILE A 30 -7.62 5.17 -3.71
CA ILE A 30 -7.58 6.60 -4.05
C ILE A 30 -6.36 7.22 -3.38
N VAL A 31 -5.46 7.77 -4.19
CA VAL A 31 -4.29 8.50 -3.68
C VAL A 31 -4.51 10.00 -3.90
N ASP A 32 -5.09 10.69 -2.90
CA ASP A 32 -5.43 12.11 -3.04
C ASP A 32 -5.22 12.96 -1.77
N LYS A 33 -5.41 14.29 -1.88
CA LYS A 33 -5.36 15.32 -0.83
C LYS A 33 -6.70 15.48 -0.10
N GLY A 34 -7.59 14.48 -0.13
CA GLY A 34 -8.96 14.62 0.40
C GLY A 34 -9.05 15.27 1.79
N ASP A 35 -10.25 15.66 2.21
CA ASP A 35 -10.54 16.45 3.42
C ASP A 35 -10.31 15.68 4.75
N PHE A 36 -9.14 15.03 4.89
CA PHE A 36 -8.76 14.28 6.07
C PHE A 36 -8.41 15.27 7.18
N SER A 37 -9.34 15.48 8.09
CA SER A 37 -9.11 16.19 9.36
C SER A 37 -7.92 15.64 10.17
N ASN A 38 -7.48 14.39 9.91
CA ASN A 38 -6.38 13.72 10.62
C ASN A 38 -5.21 13.23 9.74
N GLY A 39 -5.12 13.61 8.46
CA GLY A 39 -3.92 13.39 7.65
C GLY A 39 -3.41 11.94 7.46
N SER A 40 -4.20 10.91 7.77
CA SER A 40 -3.79 9.50 7.72
C SER A 40 -4.38 8.73 6.53
N CYS A 41 -3.77 7.59 6.18
CA CYS A 41 -4.36 6.59 5.28
C CYS A 41 -5.49 5.84 6.00
N LYS A 42 -6.58 5.52 5.29
CA LYS A 42 -7.79 4.91 5.87
C LYS A 42 -8.43 3.89 4.93
N VAL A 43 -9.11 2.91 5.53
CA VAL A 43 -10.00 1.97 4.85
C VAL A 43 -11.44 2.32 5.24
N TYR A 44 -12.34 2.35 4.26
CA TYR A 44 -13.76 2.65 4.43
C TYR A 44 -14.60 1.37 4.23
N ASP A 45 -15.80 1.36 4.79
CA ASP A 45 -16.72 0.21 4.76
C ASP A 45 -17.12 -0.20 3.33
N ASP A 46 -17.13 0.75 2.39
CA ASP A 46 -17.46 0.54 0.98
C ASP A 46 -16.26 0.05 0.13
N ARG A 47 -15.30 -0.63 0.77
CA ARG A 47 -14.08 -1.14 0.15
C ARG A 47 -13.24 -0.07 -0.57
N ARG A 48 -13.29 1.17 -0.09
CA ARG A 48 -12.34 2.20 -0.52
C ARG A 48 -11.16 2.26 0.43
N VAL A 49 -9.96 2.30 -0.14
CA VAL A 49 -8.71 2.59 0.57
C VAL A 49 -8.23 3.95 0.11
N VAL A 50 -8.08 4.87 1.04
CA VAL A 50 -7.64 6.23 0.72
C VAL A 50 -6.30 6.52 1.36
N ILE A 51 -5.35 6.94 0.53
CA ILE A 51 -3.96 7.19 0.89
C ILE A 51 -3.70 8.69 0.76
N ASN A 52 -3.30 9.33 1.86
CA ASN A 52 -2.96 10.76 1.84
C ASN A 52 -1.68 10.99 1.02
N LYS A 53 -1.81 11.65 -0.14
CA LYS A 53 -0.68 11.81 -1.07
C LYS A 53 0.48 12.66 -0.57
N PHE A 54 0.30 13.39 0.53
CA PHE A 54 1.35 14.19 1.16
C PHE A 54 2.24 13.40 2.12
N LEU A 55 1.83 12.21 2.53
CA LEU A 55 2.65 11.37 3.39
C LEU A 55 3.86 10.80 2.61
N PRO A 56 4.98 10.53 3.28
CA PRO A 56 6.10 9.84 2.67
C PRO A 56 5.68 8.46 2.14
N VAL A 57 6.29 8.03 1.04
CA VAL A 57 6.01 6.71 0.42
C VAL A 57 6.17 5.55 1.40
N ASP A 58 7.09 5.67 2.37
CA ASP A 58 7.32 4.67 3.41
C ASP A 58 6.09 4.49 4.30
N VAL A 59 5.40 5.58 4.64
CA VAL A 59 4.15 5.53 5.42
C VAL A 59 3.02 4.86 4.62
N HIS A 60 3.02 5.03 3.30
CA HIS A 60 2.05 4.37 2.44
C HIS A 60 2.29 2.86 2.41
N ILE A 61 3.55 2.45 2.25
CA ILE A 61 3.97 1.05 2.21
C ILE A 61 3.61 0.38 3.54
N GLU A 62 3.98 1.00 4.66
CA GLU A 62 3.68 0.51 6.01
C GLU A 62 2.17 0.27 6.21
N PHE A 63 1.34 1.25 5.83
CA PHE A 63 -0.10 1.13 5.90
C PHE A 63 -0.64 -0.01 5.03
N LEU A 64 -0.17 -0.12 3.78
CA LEU A 64 -0.61 -1.15 2.84
C LEU A 64 -0.23 -2.56 3.31
N LEU A 65 0.97 -2.75 3.86
CA LEU A 65 1.42 -4.04 4.38
C LEU A 65 0.58 -4.47 5.58
N ASN A 66 0.37 -3.55 6.53
CA ASN A 66 -0.49 -3.78 7.68
C ASN A 66 -1.92 -4.16 7.28
N PHE A 67 -2.48 -3.47 6.28
CA PHE A 67 -3.81 -3.75 5.77
C PHE A 67 -3.88 -5.12 5.06
N LEU A 68 -2.94 -5.41 4.16
CA LEU A 68 -2.91 -6.67 3.41
C LEU A 68 -2.67 -7.88 4.33
N LYS A 69 -1.89 -7.73 5.41
CA LYS A 69 -1.69 -8.79 6.42
C LYS A 69 -2.98 -9.15 7.17
N SER A 70 -3.94 -8.22 7.26
CA SER A 70 -5.27 -8.47 7.84
C SER A 70 -6.32 -8.98 6.85
N CYS A 71 -5.99 -9.05 5.56
CA CYS A 71 -6.90 -9.53 4.53
C CYS A 71 -6.73 -11.03 4.28
N ASP A 72 -7.80 -11.67 3.82
CA ASP A 72 -7.69 -12.98 3.18
C ASP A 72 -7.11 -12.80 1.77
N LEU A 73 -5.96 -13.44 1.52
CA LEU A 73 -5.22 -13.37 0.26
C LEU A 73 -5.34 -14.68 -0.55
N GLU A 74 -6.22 -15.59 -0.14
CA GLU A 74 -6.50 -16.81 -0.89
C GLU A 74 -7.22 -16.49 -2.21
N GLY A 75 -6.91 -17.26 -3.26
CA GLY A 75 -7.58 -17.11 -4.56
C GLY A 75 -7.09 -15.97 -5.46
N ILE A 76 -6.20 -15.08 -4.98
CA ILE A 76 -5.58 -14.05 -5.83
C ILE A 76 -4.10 -14.35 -6.14
N TYR A 77 -3.69 -14.07 -7.38
CA TYR A 77 -2.29 -14.17 -7.78
C TYR A 77 -1.48 -12.96 -7.27
N ILE A 78 -0.46 -13.25 -6.48
CA ILE A 78 0.51 -12.27 -5.94
C ILE A 78 1.91 -12.77 -6.27
N LEU A 79 2.81 -11.87 -6.68
CA LEU A 79 4.21 -12.20 -6.91
C LEU A 79 4.82 -12.82 -5.62
N PRO A 80 5.58 -13.93 -5.70
CA PRO A 80 6.12 -14.60 -4.51
C PRO A 80 6.93 -13.68 -3.60
N SER A 81 7.70 -12.76 -4.17
CA SER A 81 8.46 -11.76 -3.43
C SER A 81 7.59 -10.79 -2.64
N ILE A 82 6.44 -10.40 -3.19
CA ILE A 82 5.48 -9.49 -2.54
C ILE A 82 4.68 -10.22 -1.47
N ARG A 83 4.24 -11.45 -1.75
CA ARG A 83 3.56 -12.30 -0.76
C ARG A 83 4.44 -12.52 0.47
N LYS A 84 5.70 -12.92 0.26
CA LYS A 84 6.68 -13.08 1.34
C LYS A 84 6.86 -11.80 2.15
N LEU A 85 6.95 -10.65 1.48
CA LEU A 85 7.10 -9.35 2.13
C LEU A 85 5.88 -8.98 2.99
N ILE A 86 4.66 -9.29 2.56
CA ILE A 86 3.44 -9.08 3.36
C ILE A 86 3.42 -10.01 4.59
N GLU A 87 3.78 -11.28 4.41
CA GLU A 87 3.75 -12.30 5.47
C GLU A 87 4.82 -12.07 6.54
N GLU A 88 6.04 -11.69 6.14
CA GLU A 88 7.18 -11.43 7.04
C GLU A 88 7.16 -10.03 7.68
N HIS A 89 6.25 -9.15 7.28
CA HIS A 89 6.15 -7.81 7.87
C HIS A 89 5.56 -7.87 9.28
N ASP A 90 6.41 -7.91 10.30
CA ASP A 90 6.02 -7.85 11.71
C ASP A 90 5.98 -6.39 12.22
N ARG A 91 4.98 -6.12 13.07
CA ARG A 91 4.75 -4.81 13.72
C ARG A 91 5.74 -4.53 14.84
#